data_AF-A0A924Z170-F1
#
_entry.id   AF-A0A924Z170-F1
#
_cell.length_a   1.000
_cell.length_b   1.000
_cell.length_c   1.000
_cell.angle_alpha   90.00
_cell.angle_beta   90.00
_cell.angle_gamma   90.00
#
_symmetry.space_group_name_H-M   'P 1'
#
loop_
_entity.id
_entity.type
_entity.pdbx_description
1 polymer ?
#
loop_
_entity_poly.entity_id
_entity_poly.type
_entity_poly.pdbx_seq_one_letter_code
_entity_poly.pdbx_strand_id
1 'polypeptide(L)'
;MSRIALVIFYAGPLPDYFRYFSESLARNQDIDLDVYLFNDHLSQPNLSGNLKTIPLTLSQFNHLASEKLEIPINVNWGYKLSEFRPAFGVIFEDYLKDYDFWGYCDLDIILGKISHFLTEEVLATYDVITASEIQLVGHFVLFRNNPTVTNLFRETEDYITMFTDNEQYHNFDESCRRFYGRPLSFDDLKETSQLASIYDLVMNSKEKYNLKIYMNSMCREEPPFNFTYRDGVFFDSITQKEFLYFHLVKAKLFYLFHFYLPSMPHLPAKFSIVTGGIIPDDSGNALRKLTWRMQRSQFILGYFLKKIWSKLKFEPRQTLPGWERKELKSDG
;
A
#
# COMPACT_ATOMS: atom_id res chain seq x y z
N MET A 1 16.52 -20.55 -1.26
CA MET A 1 15.36 -19.68 -1.49
C MET A 1 15.50 -18.53 -0.54
N SER A 2 15.43 -17.30 -1.04
CA SER A 2 15.55 -16.10 -0.20
C SER A 2 14.27 -15.95 0.64
N ARG A 3 14.42 -15.57 1.91
CA ARG A 3 13.29 -15.31 2.82
C ARG A 3 12.88 -13.85 2.74
N ILE A 4 11.59 -13.59 2.58
CA ILE A 4 11.04 -12.25 2.41
C ILE A 4 10.08 -11.92 3.54
N ALA A 5 10.20 -10.74 4.13
CA ALA A 5 9.23 -10.18 5.07
C ALA A 5 8.65 -8.87 4.54
N LEU A 6 7.33 -8.79 4.42
CA LEU A 6 6.63 -7.51 4.18
C LEU A 6 6.04 -7.01 5.49
N VAL A 7 6.14 -5.71 5.74
CA VAL A 7 5.62 -5.05 6.93
C VAL A 7 4.47 -4.13 6.55
N ILE A 8 3.33 -4.30 7.21
CA ILE A 8 2.16 -3.44 7.12
C ILE A 8 1.81 -2.99 8.54
N PHE A 9 1.65 -1.68 8.74
CA PHE A 9 1.00 -1.17 9.93
C PHE A 9 -0.29 -0.45 9.54
N TYR A 10 -1.42 -1.02 9.94
CA TYR A 10 -2.74 -0.44 9.73
C TYR A 10 -3.37 -0.08 11.08
N ALA A 11 -3.56 1.21 11.36
CA ALA A 11 -4.28 1.67 12.54
C ALA A 11 -5.77 1.83 12.21
N GLY A 12 -6.64 1.17 12.98
CA GLY A 12 -8.08 1.12 12.80
C GLY A 12 -8.61 -0.30 12.56
N PRO A 13 -9.94 -0.46 12.52
CA PRO A 13 -10.58 -1.73 12.19
C PRO A 13 -10.24 -2.13 10.76
N LEU A 14 -9.87 -3.39 10.56
CA LEU A 14 -9.51 -3.89 9.23
C LEU A 14 -10.67 -3.73 8.25
N PRO A 15 -10.42 -3.17 7.05
CA PRO A 15 -11.46 -2.86 6.09
C PRO A 15 -12.01 -4.13 5.41
N ASP A 16 -13.23 -4.07 4.88
CA ASP A 16 -13.89 -5.20 4.21
C ASP A 16 -13.06 -5.81 3.07
N TYR A 17 -12.21 -5.01 2.41
CA TYR A 17 -11.35 -5.50 1.33
C TYR A 17 -10.11 -6.27 1.80
N PHE A 18 -9.76 -6.22 3.08
CA PHE A 18 -8.61 -6.95 3.65
C PHE A 18 -8.67 -8.45 3.39
N ARG A 19 -9.88 -9.01 3.31
CA ARG A 19 -10.09 -10.40 2.94
C ARG A 19 -9.46 -10.76 1.58
N TYR A 20 -9.47 -9.84 0.62
CA TYR A 20 -8.92 -10.10 -0.71
C TYR A 20 -7.41 -10.18 -0.64
N PHE A 21 -6.78 -9.30 0.14
CA PHE A 21 -5.35 -9.37 0.43
C PHE A 21 -4.98 -10.69 1.12
N SER A 22 -5.59 -10.98 2.26
CA SER A 22 -5.25 -12.17 3.06
C SER A 22 -5.50 -13.49 2.33
N GLU A 23 -6.62 -13.64 1.62
CA GLU A 23 -6.93 -14.87 0.89
C GLU A 23 -6.10 -15.03 -0.40
N SER A 24 -5.70 -13.94 -1.05
CA SER A 24 -4.77 -14.02 -2.19
C SER A 24 -3.34 -14.30 -1.75
N LEU A 25 -2.90 -13.71 -0.62
CA LEU A 25 -1.62 -14.03 0.01
C LEU A 25 -1.52 -15.51 0.38
N ALA A 26 -2.57 -16.09 0.97
CA ALA A 26 -2.60 -17.50 1.38
C ALA A 26 -2.35 -18.48 0.23
N ARG A 27 -2.52 -18.06 -1.04
CA ARG A 27 -2.25 -18.89 -2.24
C ARG A 27 -0.78 -18.95 -2.65
N ASN A 28 0.07 -18.12 -2.05
CA ASN A 28 1.50 -18.04 -2.35
C ASN A 28 2.33 -18.87 -1.35
N GLN A 29 2.09 -20.20 -1.32
CA GLN A 29 2.82 -21.15 -0.46
C GLN A 29 4.12 -21.69 -1.10
N ASP A 30 4.39 -21.31 -2.33
CA ASP A 30 5.54 -21.72 -3.13
C ASP A 30 6.73 -20.74 -3.07
N ILE A 31 6.61 -19.70 -2.25
CA ILE A 31 7.67 -18.74 -1.95
C ILE A 31 7.76 -18.55 -0.43
N ASP A 32 8.98 -18.42 0.11
CA ASP A 32 9.21 -18.14 1.54
C ASP A 32 9.02 -16.64 1.80
N LEU A 33 7.75 -16.25 1.92
CA LEU A 33 7.32 -14.88 2.17
C LEU A 33 6.37 -14.84 3.36
N ASP A 34 6.66 -14.00 4.33
CA ASP A 34 5.78 -13.65 5.44
C ASP A 34 5.33 -12.20 5.34
N VAL A 35 4.09 -11.92 5.73
CA VAL A 35 3.57 -10.55 5.92
C VAL A 35 3.31 -10.33 7.40
N TYR A 36 4.01 -9.37 7.99
CA TYR A 36 3.76 -8.87 9.34
C TYR A 36 2.76 -7.72 9.29
N LEU A 37 1.54 -7.97 9.78
CA LEU A 37 0.48 -6.98 9.94
C LEU A 37 0.40 -6.54 11.40
N PHE A 38 0.92 -5.35 11.67
CA PHE A 38 0.70 -4.64 12.93
C PHE A 38 -0.67 -3.94 12.89
N ASN A 39 -1.46 -4.07 13.96
CA ASN A 39 -2.79 -3.47 14.05
C ASN A 39 -3.20 -3.21 15.52
N ASP A 40 -3.86 -2.10 15.77
CA ASP A 40 -4.29 -1.63 17.10
C ASP A 40 -5.68 -2.16 17.52
N HIS A 41 -6.40 -2.81 16.62
CA HIS A 41 -7.72 -3.41 16.88
C HIS A 41 -7.70 -4.94 17.05
N LEU A 42 -6.50 -5.56 17.02
CA LEU A 42 -6.33 -6.98 17.33
C LEU A 42 -6.11 -7.18 18.83
N SER A 43 -6.70 -8.24 19.38
CA SER A 43 -6.56 -8.58 20.80
C SER A 43 -5.39 -9.52 21.09
N GLN A 44 -5.02 -10.38 20.14
CA GLN A 44 -3.98 -11.38 20.30
C GLN A 44 -3.21 -11.57 18.99
N PRO A 45 -1.92 -11.94 19.07
CA PRO A 45 -1.13 -12.25 17.89
C PRO A 45 -1.61 -13.57 17.24
N ASN A 46 -1.52 -13.63 15.91
CA ASN A 46 -1.69 -14.87 15.14
C ASN A 46 -0.49 -15.02 14.19
N LEU A 47 0.31 -16.07 14.40
CA LEU A 47 1.53 -16.32 13.62
C LEU A 47 1.40 -17.50 12.65
N SER A 48 0.16 -17.92 12.33
CA SER A 48 -0.12 -19.05 11.42
C SER A 48 -0.06 -18.64 9.94
N GLY A 49 0.41 -19.55 9.07
CA GLY A 49 0.52 -19.30 7.63
C GLY A 49 1.51 -18.19 7.29
N ASN A 50 1.38 -17.57 6.12
CA ASN A 50 2.23 -16.48 5.65
C ASN A 50 1.73 -15.07 6.02
N LEU A 51 0.71 -14.99 6.88
CA LEU A 51 0.18 -13.73 7.43
C LEU A 51 0.31 -13.74 8.95
N LYS A 52 1.27 -12.99 9.45
CA LYS A 52 1.57 -12.83 10.88
C LYS A 52 0.90 -11.55 11.38
N THR A 53 -0.13 -11.66 12.20
CA THR A 53 -0.82 -10.50 12.76
C THR A 53 -0.35 -10.22 14.19
N ILE A 54 -0.05 -8.97 14.51
CA ILE A 54 0.55 -8.55 15.78
C ILE A 54 -0.21 -7.32 16.32
N PRO A 55 -0.77 -7.38 17.54
CA PRO A 55 -1.33 -6.21 18.21
C PRO A 55 -0.26 -5.13 18.43
N LEU A 56 -0.48 -3.92 17.92
CA LEU A 56 0.39 -2.77 18.14
C LEU A 56 -0.42 -1.47 18.09
N THR A 57 -0.50 -0.77 19.21
CA THR A 57 -1.14 0.55 19.30
C THR A 57 -0.24 1.66 18.75
N LEU A 58 -0.82 2.79 18.35
CA LEU A 58 -0.05 3.98 17.97
C LEU A 58 0.92 4.44 19.07
N SER A 59 0.52 4.36 20.34
CA SER A 59 1.41 4.72 21.46
C SER A 59 2.61 3.79 21.56
N GLN A 60 2.43 2.48 21.34
CA GLN A 60 3.53 1.53 21.35
C GLN A 60 4.45 1.73 20.14
N PHE A 61 3.88 2.01 18.96
CA PHE A 61 4.67 2.37 17.79
C PHE A 61 5.51 3.63 18.04
N ASN A 62 4.92 4.69 18.60
CA ASN A 62 5.65 5.92 18.92
C ASN A 62 6.84 5.64 19.84
N HIS A 63 6.65 4.81 20.86
CA HIS A 63 7.73 4.41 21.77
C HIS A 63 8.83 3.62 21.04
N LEU A 64 8.45 2.58 20.29
CA LEU A 64 9.37 1.73 19.54
C LEU A 64 10.16 2.53 18.49
N ALA A 65 9.47 3.33 17.68
CA ALA A 65 10.08 4.17 16.66
C ALA A 65 11.01 5.22 17.28
N SER A 66 10.64 5.80 18.42
CA SER A 66 11.50 6.77 19.11
C SER A 66 12.79 6.13 19.62
N GLU A 67 12.70 4.92 20.17
CA GLU A 67 13.86 4.17 20.65
C GLU A 67 14.79 3.77 19.49
N LYS A 68 14.23 3.13 18.45
CA LYS A 68 15.01 2.59 17.32
C LYS A 68 15.61 3.67 16.42
N LEU A 69 14.97 4.84 16.32
CA LEU A 69 15.43 5.95 15.49
C LEU A 69 16.17 7.04 16.26
N GLU A 70 16.14 7.00 17.60
CA GLU A 70 16.71 8.04 18.47
C GLU A 70 16.14 9.45 18.20
N ILE A 71 14.85 9.52 17.83
CA ILE A 71 14.11 10.76 17.51
C ILE A 71 12.80 10.77 18.29
N PRO A 72 12.33 11.90 18.84
CA PRO A 72 11.05 11.96 19.52
C PRO A 72 9.87 11.83 18.53
N ILE A 73 9.35 10.61 18.37
CA ILE A 73 8.21 10.31 17.48
C ILE A 73 6.90 10.39 18.26
N ASN A 74 5.93 11.14 17.71
CA ASN A 74 4.61 11.31 18.31
C ASN A 74 3.51 11.37 17.24
N VAL A 75 3.27 10.24 16.56
CA VAL A 75 2.22 10.12 15.54
C VAL A 75 0.85 9.97 16.22
N ASN A 76 -0.15 10.73 15.75
CA ASN A 76 -1.51 10.72 16.28
C ASN A 76 -2.59 10.29 15.27
N TRP A 77 -2.23 9.95 14.03
CA TRP A 77 -3.17 9.52 12.99
C TRP A 77 -2.57 8.45 12.08
N GLY A 78 -3.40 7.46 11.71
CA GLY A 78 -2.93 6.21 11.09
C GLY A 78 -2.27 6.38 9.72
N TYR A 79 -2.73 7.31 8.88
CA TYR A 79 -2.20 7.43 7.52
C TYR A 79 -0.77 8.02 7.49
N LYS A 80 -0.32 8.70 8.55
CA LYS A 80 1.08 9.11 8.72
C LYS A 80 2.04 7.93 8.86
N LEU A 81 1.56 6.75 9.29
CA LEU A 81 2.39 5.56 9.44
C LEU A 81 3.07 5.12 8.14
N SER A 82 2.44 5.39 6.98
CA SER A 82 3.06 5.13 5.68
C SER A 82 4.36 5.90 5.49
N GLU A 83 4.48 7.09 6.07
CA GLU A 83 5.70 7.90 5.95
C GLU A 83 6.91 7.23 6.59
N PHE A 84 6.71 6.38 7.60
CA PHE A 84 7.76 5.64 8.31
C PHE A 84 8.20 4.36 7.59
N ARG A 85 7.53 3.96 6.51
CA ARG A 85 7.83 2.73 5.75
C ARG A 85 9.30 2.59 5.35
N PRO A 86 9.99 3.65 4.87
CA PRO A 86 11.42 3.56 4.56
C PRO A 86 12.31 3.22 5.76
N ALA A 87 11.82 3.41 6.98
CA ALA A 87 12.53 3.09 8.22
C ALA A 87 12.03 1.80 8.90
N PHE A 88 11.07 1.07 8.31
CA PHE A 88 10.52 -0.15 8.92
C PHE A 88 11.56 -1.25 9.13
N GLY A 89 12.58 -1.35 8.27
CA GLY A 89 13.70 -2.27 8.47
C GLY A 89 14.46 -2.04 9.78
N VAL A 90 14.53 -0.79 10.26
CA VAL A 90 15.14 -0.42 11.55
C VAL A 90 14.12 -0.51 12.68
N ILE A 91 12.92 0.04 12.51
CA ILE A 91 11.88 0.07 13.55
C ILE A 91 11.46 -1.34 13.97
N PHE A 92 11.38 -2.27 13.02
CA PHE A 92 10.92 -3.65 13.25
C PHE A 92 12.05 -4.68 13.10
N GLU A 93 13.31 -4.28 13.24
CA GLU A 93 14.49 -5.14 13.02
C GLU A 93 14.42 -6.48 13.76
N ASP A 94 13.84 -6.50 14.96
CA ASP A 94 13.70 -7.69 15.80
C ASP A 94 12.85 -8.79 15.15
N TYR A 95 11.92 -8.40 14.28
CA TYR A 95 11.10 -9.30 13.47
C TYR A 95 11.74 -9.68 12.13
N LEU A 96 12.73 -8.90 11.68
CA LEU A 96 13.25 -8.95 10.31
C LEU A 96 14.64 -9.58 10.21
N LYS A 97 15.37 -9.73 11.32
CA LYS A 97 16.77 -10.19 11.37
C LYS A 97 17.06 -11.51 10.64
N ASP A 98 16.08 -12.41 10.53
CA ASP A 98 16.23 -13.75 9.92
C ASP A 98 15.71 -13.81 8.47
N TYR A 99 15.45 -12.65 7.84
CA TYR A 99 15.00 -12.52 6.46
C TYR A 99 16.08 -11.90 5.58
N ASP A 100 16.19 -12.35 4.32
CA ASP A 100 17.12 -11.82 3.32
C ASP A 100 16.62 -10.50 2.72
N PHE A 101 15.31 -10.31 2.71
CA PHE A 101 14.63 -9.11 2.25
C PHE A 101 13.57 -8.68 3.25
N TRP A 102 13.46 -7.37 3.47
CA TRP A 102 12.30 -6.76 4.10
C TRP A 102 11.64 -5.78 3.15
N GLY A 103 10.40 -5.38 3.40
CA GLY A 103 9.72 -4.40 2.57
C GLY A 103 8.38 -3.99 3.12
N TYR A 104 7.59 -3.34 2.28
CA TYR A 104 6.24 -2.91 2.62
C TYR A 104 5.32 -3.03 1.42
N CYS A 105 4.03 -3.20 1.69
CA CYS A 105 2.99 -3.18 0.68
C CYS A 105 1.70 -2.59 1.25
N ASP A 106 0.76 -2.28 0.36
CA ASP A 106 -0.56 -1.82 0.78
C ASP A 106 -1.50 -2.98 1.11
N LEU A 107 -2.43 -2.72 2.02
CA LEU A 107 -3.46 -3.68 2.45
C LEU A 107 -4.60 -3.83 1.41
N ASP A 108 -4.64 -2.96 0.41
CA ASP A 108 -5.70 -2.87 -0.60
C ASP A 108 -5.26 -3.42 -1.97
N ILE A 109 -4.32 -4.36 -1.98
CA ILE A 109 -3.94 -5.11 -3.17
C ILE A 109 -4.55 -6.52 -3.15
N ILE A 110 -4.81 -7.05 -4.34
CA ILE A 110 -5.15 -8.46 -4.55
C ILE A 110 -3.96 -9.12 -5.24
N LEU A 111 -3.34 -10.09 -4.60
CA LEU A 111 -2.11 -10.72 -5.06
C LEU A 111 -2.38 -11.81 -6.11
N GLY A 112 -1.57 -11.76 -7.15
CA GLY A 112 -1.31 -12.84 -8.10
C GLY A 112 -0.23 -13.77 -7.56
N LYS A 113 0.52 -14.37 -8.49
CA LYS A 113 1.54 -15.39 -8.19
C LYS A 113 2.90 -14.74 -7.99
N ILE A 114 3.31 -14.57 -6.74
CA ILE A 114 4.52 -13.80 -6.36
C ILE A 114 5.79 -14.44 -6.94
N SER A 115 5.89 -15.76 -6.89
CA SER A 115 7.04 -16.53 -7.39
C SER A 115 7.33 -16.34 -8.89
N HIS A 116 6.35 -15.92 -9.69
CA HIS A 116 6.55 -15.62 -11.11
C HIS A 116 7.30 -14.29 -11.33
N PHE A 117 7.25 -13.37 -10.36
CA PHE A 117 7.86 -12.04 -10.45
C PHE A 117 9.10 -11.89 -9.57
N LEU A 118 9.08 -12.49 -8.38
CA LEU A 118 10.20 -12.53 -7.45
C LEU A 118 10.93 -13.87 -7.57
N THR A 119 11.55 -14.09 -8.72
CA THR A 119 12.33 -15.31 -8.97
C THR A 119 13.63 -15.30 -8.15
N GLU A 120 14.23 -16.47 -7.95
CA GLU A 120 15.55 -16.57 -7.28
C GLU A 120 16.62 -15.74 -8.00
N GLU A 121 16.55 -15.60 -9.34
CA GLU A 121 17.45 -14.73 -10.11
C GLU A 121 17.28 -13.26 -9.74
N VAL A 122 16.03 -12.79 -9.65
CA VAL A 122 15.72 -11.41 -9.23
C VAL A 122 16.23 -11.16 -7.80
N LEU A 123 15.90 -12.05 -6.87
CA LEU A 123 16.27 -11.92 -5.45
C LEU A 123 17.79 -12.06 -5.22
N ALA A 124 18.49 -12.86 -6.03
CA ALA A 124 19.95 -12.94 -5.98
C ALA A 124 20.65 -11.70 -6.58
N THR A 125 20.00 -11.02 -7.52
CA THR A 125 20.62 -9.93 -8.30
C THR A 125 20.39 -8.55 -7.70
N TYR A 126 19.19 -8.25 -7.21
CA TYR A 126 18.78 -6.87 -6.93
C TYR A 126 18.71 -6.55 -5.43
N ASP A 127 19.02 -5.31 -5.08
CA ASP A 127 19.02 -4.79 -3.71
C ASP A 127 17.73 -4.04 -3.36
N VAL A 128 17.11 -3.41 -4.35
CA VAL A 128 15.81 -2.73 -4.20
C VAL A 128 14.90 -3.19 -5.35
N ILE A 129 13.69 -3.63 -5.02
CA ILE A 129 12.71 -4.13 -5.99
C ILE A 129 11.41 -3.37 -5.81
N THR A 130 10.88 -2.79 -6.89
CA THR A 130 9.64 -2.01 -6.89
C THR A 130 8.71 -2.46 -8.02
N ALA A 131 7.40 -2.34 -7.79
CA ALA A 131 6.36 -2.80 -8.70
C ALA A 131 5.95 -1.78 -9.80
N SER A 132 6.80 -0.78 -10.04
CA SER A 132 6.64 0.22 -11.09
C SER A 132 7.94 0.41 -11.88
N GLU A 133 7.82 0.71 -13.18
CA GLU A 133 8.95 1.03 -14.07
C GLU A 133 9.42 2.47 -13.94
N ILE A 134 8.63 3.32 -13.27
CA ILE A 134 8.76 4.78 -13.33
C ILE A 134 9.30 5.35 -12.01
N GLN A 135 8.94 4.76 -10.87
CA GLN A 135 9.36 5.22 -9.55
C GLN A 135 9.25 4.12 -8.49
N LEU A 136 9.79 4.40 -7.30
CA LEU A 136 9.40 3.68 -6.08
C LEU A 136 7.96 4.02 -5.70
N VAL A 137 7.20 3.02 -5.25
CA VAL A 137 5.74 3.08 -5.07
C VAL A 137 5.34 2.50 -3.72
N GLY A 138 4.39 3.12 -3.02
CA GLY A 138 4.05 2.76 -1.65
C GLY A 138 3.39 1.38 -1.54
N HIS A 139 2.79 0.92 -2.64
CA HIS A 139 1.96 -0.28 -2.65
C HIS A 139 2.74 -1.60 -2.71
N PHE A 140 4.03 -1.59 -3.09
CA PHE A 140 4.90 -2.78 -3.04
C PHE A 140 6.38 -2.43 -3.28
N VAL A 141 7.23 -2.58 -2.26
CA VAL A 141 8.70 -2.42 -2.35
C VAL A 141 9.39 -3.47 -1.49
N LEU A 142 10.52 -4.01 -1.98
CA LEU A 142 11.46 -4.81 -1.20
C LEU A 142 12.84 -4.14 -1.17
N PHE A 143 13.50 -4.29 -0.03
CA PHE A 143 14.86 -3.88 0.26
C PHE A 143 15.64 -5.11 0.74
N ARG A 144 16.84 -5.31 0.20
CA ARG A 144 17.77 -6.32 0.70
C ARG A 144 18.08 -6.01 2.17
N ASN A 145 17.95 -7.01 3.01
CA ASN A 145 18.15 -6.86 4.44
C ASN A 145 19.65 -6.86 4.76
N ASN A 146 20.28 -5.70 4.58
CA ASN A 146 21.64 -5.45 5.03
C ASN A 146 21.73 -4.02 5.61
N PRO A 147 22.77 -3.71 6.40
CA PRO A 147 22.91 -2.41 7.05
C PRO A 147 22.88 -1.23 6.06
N THR A 148 23.50 -1.36 4.89
CA THR A 148 23.56 -0.28 3.89
C THR A 148 22.19 0.06 3.33
N VAL A 149 21.48 -0.94 2.78
CA VAL A 149 20.19 -0.75 2.11
C VAL A 149 19.11 -0.37 3.13
N THR A 150 19.14 -1.00 4.31
CA THR A 150 18.17 -0.74 5.40
C THR A 150 18.25 0.68 5.94
N ASN A 151 19.42 1.32 5.84
CA ASN A 151 19.64 2.69 6.31
C ASN A 151 19.64 3.74 5.20
N LEU A 152 19.21 3.43 3.96
CA LEU A 152 19.18 4.41 2.87
C LEU A 152 18.37 5.67 3.20
N PHE A 153 17.34 5.56 4.03
CA PHE A 153 16.56 6.72 4.49
C PHE A 153 17.39 7.75 5.29
N ARG A 154 18.56 7.35 5.82
CA ARG A 154 19.51 8.19 6.57
C ARG A 154 20.53 8.91 5.69
N GLU A 155 20.46 8.78 4.36
CA GLU A 155 21.33 9.53 3.44
C GLU A 155 20.98 11.04 3.38
N THR A 156 19.94 11.45 4.09
CA THR A 156 19.54 12.84 4.33
C THR A 156 19.16 13.01 5.81
N GLU A 157 19.10 14.24 6.31
CA GLU A 157 18.45 14.56 7.59
C GLU A 157 16.95 14.88 7.43
N ASP A 158 16.45 15.00 6.19
CA ASP A 158 15.05 15.34 5.90
C ASP A 158 14.04 14.40 6.53
N TYR A 159 14.41 13.13 6.76
CA TYR A 159 13.56 12.14 7.43
C TYR A 159 13.19 12.57 8.85
N ILE A 160 14.06 13.33 9.55
CA ILE A 160 13.76 13.87 10.88
C ILE A 160 12.59 14.84 10.78
N THR A 161 12.66 15.78 9.84
CA THR A 161 11.58 16.74 9.57
C THR A 161 10.29 16.01 9.21
N MET A 162 10.36 15.04 8.30
CA MET A 162 9.20 14.27 7.85
C MET A 162 8.55 13.48 9.01
N PHE A 163 9.35 12.77 9.80
CA PHE A 163 8.84 11.94 10.90
C PHE A 163 8.30 12.75 12.09
N THR A 164 8.75 13.99 12.27
CA THR A 164 8.32 14.85 13.39
C THR A 164 7.23 15.86 13.00
N ASP A 165 7.00 16.10 11.71
CA ASP A 165 5.90 16.92 11.21
C ASP A 165 4.56 16.17 11.34
N ASN A 166 3.75 16.58 12.31
CA ASN A 166 2.41 16.03 12.52
C ASN A 166 1.30 16.79 11.78
N GLU A 167 1.62 17.91 11.14
CA GLU A 167 0.65 18.74 10.42
C GLU A 167 0.56 18.32 8.94
N GLN A 168 1.67 17.89 8.36
CA GLN A 168 1.74 17.52 6.95
C GLN A 168 2.15 16.06 6.73
N TYR A 169 1.57 15.47 5.69
CA TYR A 169 1.98 14.18 5.15
C TYR A 169 2.90 14.40 3.95
N HIS A 170 4.16 14.01 4.04
CA HIS A 170 5.16 14.28 3.02
C HIS A 170 5.25 13.20 1.95
N ASN A 171 4.64 12.02 2.14
CA ASN A 171 4.72 10.89 1.19
C ASN A 171 6.18 10.44 0.93
N PHE A 172 6.94 10.30 2.01
CA PHE A 172 8.35 9.89 1.99
C PHE A 172 8.56 8.49 1.42
N ASP A 173 7.58 7.60 1.57
CA ASP A 173 7.60 6.21 1.11
C ASP A 173 7.49 6.04 -0.40
N GLU A 174 7.31 7.15 -1.12
CA GLU A 174 7.20 7.21 -2.58
C GLU A 174 8.13 8.30 -3.15
N SER A 175 7.53 9.35 -3.74
CA SER A 175 8.25 10.42 -4.45
C SER A 175 7.99 11.80 -3.80
N CYS A 176 7.62 11.87 -2.53
CA CYS A 176 7.21 13.12 -1.87
C CYS A 176 6.17 13.93 -2.66
N ARG A 177 5.13 13.25 -3.16
CA ARG A 177 4.09 13.82 -4.06
C ARG A 177 4.57 14.28 -5.44
N ARG A 178 5.83 13.99 -5.82
CA ARG A 178 6.43 14.29 -7.14
C ARG A 178 6.25 13.14 -8.14
N PHE A 179 5.01 12.90 -8.56
CA PHE A 179 4.66 11.81 -9.47
C PHE A 179 4.99 12.07 -10.95
N TYR A 180 6.15 12.68 -11.25
CA TYR A 180 6.60 12.96 -12.62
C TYR A 180 7.56 11.89 -13.15
N GLY A 181 7.88 10.88 -12.34
CA GLY A 181 8.67 9.72 -12.75
C GLY A 181 10.17 9.96 -12.89
N ARG A 182 10.70 11.02 -12.28
CA ARG A 182 12.13 11.34 -12.31
C ARG A 182 12.61 11.68 -10.89
N PRO A 183 13.70 11.05 -10.40
CA PRO A 183 14.31 11.43 -9.15
C PRO A 183 15.05 12.78 -9.31
N LEU A 184 15.07 13.57 -8.26
CA LEU A 184 15.90 14.77 -8.17
C LEU A 184 17.28 14.41 -7.62
N SER A 185 18.33 15.05 -8.15
CA SER A 185 19.66 14.90 -7.57
C SER A 185 19.74 15.60 -6.21
N PHE A 186 20.73 15.26 -5.38
CA PHE A 186 20.95 15.98 -4.12
C PHE A 186 21.21 17.48 -4.34
N ASP A 187 21.87 17.86 -5.44
CA ASP A 187 22.08 19.27 -5.78
C ASP A 187 20.76 19.95 -6.15
N ASP A 188 19.92 19.33 -6.98
CA ASP A 188 18.60 19.88 -7.35
C ASP A 188 17.70 20.05 -6.12
N LEU A 189 17.70 19.07 -5.21
CA LEU A 189 16.92 19.09 -3.97
C LEU A 189 17.35 20.28 -3.09
N LYS A 190 18.67 20.49 -2.96
CA LYS A 190 19.24 21.60 -2.20
C LYS A 190 18.92 22.95 -2.84
N GLU A 191 19.12 23.09 -4.15
CA GLU A 191 18.85 24.33 -4.89
C GLU A 191 17.38 24.74 -4.83
N THR A 192 16.48 23.76 -4.90
CA THR A 192 15.03 24.00 -4.87
C THR A 192 14.43 23.95 -3.46
N SER A 193 15.25 23.71 -2.43
CA SER A 193 14.81 23.58 -1.02
C SER A 193 13.69 22.56 -0.84
N GLN A 194 13.80 21.41 -1.52
CA GLN A 194 12.83 20.32 -1.47
C GLN A 194 13.36 19.16 -0.62
N LEU A 195 12.47 18.53 0.15
CA LEU A 195 12.79 17.32 0.91
C LEU A 195 13.06 16.14 -0.03
N ALA A 196 14.03 15.30 0.30
CA ALA A 196 14.35 14.08 -0.45
C ALA A 196 13.34 12.95 -0.16
N SER A 197 12.82 12.31 -1.22
CA SER A 197 11.97 11.11 -1.09
C SER A 197 12.79 9.82 -1.05
N ILE A 198 12.23 8.69 -0.60
CA ILE A 198 12.95 7.41 -0.68
C ILE A 198 13.36 7.08 -2.13
N TYR A 199 12.57 7.49 -3.13
CA TYR A 199 12.95 7.33 -4.52
C TYR A 199 14.23 8.10 -4.86
N ASP A 200 14.32 9.36 -4.44
CA ASP A 200 15.51 10.19 -4.65
C ASP A 200 16.72 9.56 -3.95
N LEU A 201 16.56 9.12 -2.69
CA LEU A 201 17.65 8.53 -1.90
C LEU A 201 18.20 7.26 -2.54
N VAL A 202 17.33 6.35 -2.97
CA VAL A 202 17.73 5.10 -3.64
C VAL A 202 18.48 5.40 -4.95
N MET A 203 17.98 6.36 -5.75
CA MET A 203 18.57 6.67 -7.04
C MET A 203 19.91 7.42 -6.93
N ASN A 204 20.02 8.38 -6.00
CA ASN A 204 21.27 9.10 -5.75
C ASN A 204 22.35 8.21 -5.11
N SER A 205 21.94 7.20 -4.33
CA SER A 205 22.88 6.29 -3.66
C SER A 205 23.33 5.11 -4.53
N LYS A 206 22.80 5.00 -5.74
CA LYS A 206 23.03 3.85 -6.64
C LYS A 206 24.50 3.64 -6.94
N GLU A 207 25.22 4.67 -7.35
CA GLU A 207 26.65 4.57 -7.70
C GLU A 207 27.51 4.41 -6.43
N LYS A 208 27.21 5.19 -5.39
CA LYS A 208 27.93 5.19 -4.12
C LYS A 208 28.01 3.79 -3.48
N TYR A 209 26.90 3.04 -3.51
CA TYR A 209 26.81 1.71 -2.91
C TYR A 209 26.73 0.56 -3.92
N ASN A 210 26.92 0.84 -5.21
CA ASN A 210 26.76 -0.14 -6.29
C ASN A 210 25.41 -0.89 -6.23
N LEU A 211 24.32 -0.15 -5.95
CA LEU A 211 22.99 -0.72 -5.79
C LEU A 211 22.45 -1.23 -7.12
N LYS A 212 21.90 -2.44 -7.10
CA LYS A 212 21.15 -2.99 -8.21
C LYS A 212 19.66 -2.82 -7.95
N ILE A 213 18.98 -2.05 -8.80
CA ILE A 213 17.56 -1.70 -8.61
C ILE A 213 16.73 -2.40 -9.69
N TYR A 214 15.68 -3.12 -9.28
CA TYR A 214 14.71 -3.75 -10.17
C TYR A 214 13.42 -2.94 -10.21
N MET A 215 13.12 -2.39 -11.38
CA MET A 215 11.91 -1.60 -11.65
C MET A 215 11.14 -2.30 -12.77
N ASN A 216 9.95 -2.81 -12.48
CA ASN A 216 9.14 -3.54 -13.46
C ASN A 216 7.65 -3.26 -13.23
N SER A 217 6.84 -3.25 -14.29
CA SER A 217 5.40 -3.02 -14.24
C SER A 217 4.68 -4.26 -13.74
N MET A 218 4.60 -4.41 -12.42
CA MET A 218 3.96 -5.54 -11.76
C MET A 218 2.51 -5.25 -11.35
N CYS A 219 2.13 -3.97 -11.25
CA CYS A 219 0.81 -3.52 -10.79
C CYS A 219 -0.16 -3.24 -11.95
N ARG A 220 -1.46 -3.49 -11.74
CA ARG A 220 -2.55 -2.87 -12.50
C ARG A 220 -3.52 -2.15 -11.57
N GLU A 221 -3.83 -0.90 -11.91
CA GLU A 221 -4.71 -0.07 -11.09
C GLU A 221 -5.58 0.91 -11.89
N GLU A 222 -5.26 1.18 -13.15
CA GLU A 222 -5.96 2.18 -13.96
C GLU A 222 -7.14 1.58 -14.77
N PRO A 223 -8.28 2.31 -14.88
CA PRO A 223 -9.39 1.89 -15.72
C PRO A 223 -9.10 2.15 -17.22
N PRO A 224 -9.84 1.49 -18.13
CA PRO A 224 -10.89 0.51 -17.88
C PRO A 224 -10.31 -0.81 -17.36
N PHE A 225 -10.93 -1.37 -16.32
CA PHE A 225 -10.49 -2.67 -15.81
C PHE A 225 -11.00 -3.76 -16.72
N ASN A 226 -10.09 -4.62 -17.18
CA ASN A 226 -10.43 -5.81 -17.93
C ASN A 226 -9.40 -6.89 -17.62
N PHE A 227 -9.53 -7.48 -16.44
CA PHE A 227 -8.56 -8.44 -15.91
C PHE A 227 -9.25 -9.75 -15.55
N THR A 228 -8.51 -10.85 -15.66
CA THR A 228 -8.94 -12.17 -15.20
C THR A 228 -7.98 -12.66 -14.14
N TYR A 229 -8.53 -13.32 -13.13
CA TYR A 229 -7.80 -14.04 -12.12
C TYR A 229 -8.14 -15.51 -12.24
N ARG A 230 -7.13 -16.37 -12.36
CA ARG A 230 -7.30 -17.81 -12.47
C ARG A 230 -6.25 -18.51 -11.64
N ASP A 231 -6.72 -19.23 -10.64
CA ASP A 231 -5.92 -20.15 -9.81
C ASP A 231 -4.68 -19.48 -9.19
N GLY A 232 -4.83 -18.22 -8.75
CA GLY A 232 -3.73 -17.46 -8.15
C GLY A 232 -3.02 -16.51 -9.12
N VAL A 233 -3.33 -16.53 -10.41
CA VAL A 233 -2.61 -15.77 -11.44
C VAL A 233 -3.51 -14.70 -12.07
N PHE A 234 -2.99 -13.48 -12.22
CA PHE A 234 -3.68 -12.37 -12.89
C PHE A 234 -3.26 -12.25 -14.36
N PHE A 235 -4.21 -11.99 -15.24
CA PHE A 235 -3.97 -11.68 -16.64
C PHE A 235 -4.76 -10.47 -17.09
N ASP A 236 -4.14 -9.62 -17.89
CA ASP A 236 -4.85 -8.62 -18.67
C ASP A 236 -5.65 -9.30 -19.78
N SER A 237 -6.97 -9.12 -19.81
CA SER A 237 -7.85 -9.84 -20.73
C SER A 237 -7.60 -9.49 -22.20
N ILE A 238 -6.99 -8.33 -22.48
CA ILE A 238 -6.73 -7.87 -23.85
C ILE A 238 -5.35 -8.36 -24.28
N THR A 239 -4.32 -8.00 -23.50
CA THR A 239 -2.92 -8.28 -23.87
C THR A 239 -2.48 -9.69 -23.50
N GLN A 240 -3.26 -10.40 -22.67
CA GLN A 240 -2.92 -11.70 -22.08
C GLN A 240 -1.62 -11.68 -21.25
N LYS A 241 -1.09 -10.49 -20.94
CA LYS A 241 0.09 -10.35 -20.09
C LYS A 241 -0.28 -10.60 -18.64
N GLU A 242 0.57 -11.38 -17.98
CA GLU A 242 0.50 -11.57 -16.54
C GLU A 242 0.90 -10.28 -15.81
N PHE A 243 0.33 -10.04 -14.63
CA PHE A 243 0.76 -9.00 -13.71
C PHE A 243 0.67 -9.50 -12.27
N LEU A 244 1.44 -8.92 -11.36
CA LEU A 244 1.59 -9.44 -10.00
C LEU A 244 0.38 -9.16 -9.13
N TYR A 245 -0.21 -7.96 -9.17
CA TYR A 245 -1.37 -7.66 -8.34
C TYR A 245 -2.25 -6.56 -8.92
N PHE A 246 -3.52 -6.59 -8.51
CA PHE A 246 -4.48 -5.52 -8.75
C PHE A 246 -4.55 -4.61 -7.53
N HIS A 247 -4.27 -3.33 -7.69
CA HIS A 247 -4.33 -2.35 -6.62
C HIS A 247 -5.70 -1.67 -6.59
N LEU A 248 -6.38 -1.76 -5.45
CA LEU A 248 -7.75 -1.27 -5.31
C LEU A 248 -7.83 0.26 -5.20
N VAL A 249 -6.73 1.02 -5.19
CA VAL A 249 -6.77 2.48 -4.98
C VAL A 249 -7.74 3.22 -5.90
N LYS A 250 -7.66 3.02 -7.22
CA LYS A 250 -8.60 3.65 -8.15
C LYS A 250 -9.98 3.06 -8.01
N ALA A 251 -10.09 1.73 -7.84
CA ALA A 251 -11.37 1.08 -7.59
C ALA A 251 -12.08 1.66 -6.34
N LYS A 252 -11.33 2.02 -5.29
CA LYS A 252 -11.77 2.70 -4.06
C LYS A 252 -12.14 4.17 -4.28
N LEU A 253 -11.49 4.87 -5.21
CA LEU A 253 -11.91 6.21 -5.62
C LEU A 253 -13.20 6.16 -6.46
N PHE A 254 -13.31 5.20 -7.38
CA PHE A 254 -14.54 4.89 -8.13
C PHE A 254 -15.64 4.24 -7.26
N TYR A 255 -15.30 3.81 -6.04
CA TYR A 255 -16.23 3.32 -5.01
C TYR A 255 -17.23 4.39 -4.57
N LEU A 256 -16.89 5.66 -4.79
CA LEU A 256 -17.82 6.75 -4.55
C LEU A 256 -19.05 6.68 -5.47
N PHE A 257 -19.05 5.88 -6.55
CA PHE A 257 -20.19 5.78 -7.47
C PHE A 257 -20.48 4.40 -8.13
N HIS A 258 -19.51 3.48 -8.36
CA HIS A 258 -19.77 2.35 -9.30
C HIS A 258 -19.05 1.01 -9.14
N PHE A 259 -17.94 0.91 -8.38
CA PHE A 259 -17.19 -0.34 -8.28
C PHE A 259 -17.74 -1.25 -7.17
N TYR A 260 -18.34 -2.38 -7.54
CA TYR A 260 -18.90 -3.33 -6.59
C TYR A 260 -17.86 -4.38 -6.17
N LEU A 261 -17.54 -4.41 -4.88
CA LEU A 261 -16.72 -5.45 -4.27
C LEU A 261 -17.65 -6.45 -3.55
N PRO A 262 -17.85 -7.66 -4.08
CA PRO A 262 -18.76 -8.62 -3.47
C PRO A 262 -18.28 -9.04 -2.06
N SER A 263 -19.22 -9.15 -1.13
CA SER A 263 -18.97 -9.90 0.10
C SER A 263 -19.14 -11.38 -0.22
N MET A 264 -18.05 -12.13 -0.22
CA MET A 264 -18.03 -13.57 -0.47
C MET A 264 -17.52 -14.28 0.79
N PRO A 265 -17.82 -15.54 1.06
CA PRO A 265 -17.22 -16.24 2.20
C PRO A 265 -15.73 -16.54 1.96
N HIS A 266 -15.35 -16.82 0.72
CA HIS A 266 -13.99 -17.08 0.27
C HIS A 266 -13.74 -16.46 -1.12
N LEU A 267 -12.49 -16.11 -1.42
CA LEU A 267 -12.02 -15.66 -2.71
C LEU A 267 -12.10 -16.83 -3.70
N PRO A 268 -12.87 -16.72 -4.80
CA PRO A 268 -13.05 -17.82 -5.74
C PRO A 268 -11.74 -18.13 -6.49
N ALA A 269 -11.58 -19.37 -6.94
CA ALA A 269 -10.43 -19.78 -7.75
C ALA A 269 -10.29 -18.92 -9.01
N LYS A 270 -11.42 -18.51 -9.59
CA LYS A 270 -11.49 -17.70 -10.80
C LYS A 270 -12.42 -16.51 -10.62
N PHE A 271 -12.04 -15.34 -11.14
CA PHE A 271 -12.88 -14.15 -11.22
C PHE A 271 -12.40 -13.17 -12.28
N SER A 272 -13.27 -12.28 -12.72
CA SER A 272 -12.93 -11.15 -13.58
C SER A 272 -13.04 -9.85 -12.82
N ILE A 273 -12.15 -8.90 -13.13
CA ILE A 273 -12.24 -7.52 -12.68
C ILE A 273 -12.64 -6.67 -13.87
N VAL A 274 -13.80 -6.02 -13.75
CA VAL A 274 -14.30 -5.07 -14.74
C VAL A 274 -14.51 -3.71 -14.09
N THR A 275 -14.65 -2.64 -14.88
CA THR A 275 -14.88 -1.27 -14.36
C THR A 275 -16.06 -1.19 -13.37
N GLY A 276 -17.05 -2.07 -13.51
CA GLY A 276 -18.20 -2.15 -12.60
C GLY A 276 -17.96 -2.90 -11.27
N GLY A 277 -16.84 -3.60 -11.08
CA GLY A 277 -16.58 -4.40 -9.90
C GLY A 277 -15.90 -5.74 -10.18
N ILE A 278 -15.74 -6.54 -9.13
CA ILE A 278 -15.26 -7.92 -9.23
C ILE A 278 -16.45 -8.84 -9.52
N ILE A 279 -16.35 -9.62 -10.59
CA ILE A 279 -17.32 -10.64 -11.00
C ILE A 279 -16.68 -12.00 -10.73
N PRO A 280 -17.15 -12.76 -9.73
CA PRO A 280 -16.76 -14.16 -9.55
C PRO A 280 -16.95 -14.92 -10.86
N ASP A 281 -15.94 -15.66 -11.32
CA ASP A 281 -16.00 -16.35 -12.61
C ASP A 281 -16.91 -17.57 -12.45
N ASP A 282 -17.82 -17.69 -13.40
CA ASP A 282 -18.60 -18.87 -13.66
C ASP A 282 -18.66 -18.98 -15.18
N SER A 283 -18.04 -20.02 -15.70
CA SER A 283 -18.19 -20.49 -17.07
C SER A 283 -19.68 -20.48 -17.50
N GLY A 284 -20.15 -19.37 -18.10
CA GLY A 284 -21.42 -19.26 -18.81
C GLY A 284 -22.73 -19.10 -18.02
N ASN A 285 -22.75 -19.04 -16.68
CA ASN A 285 -24.04 -19.00 -15.95
C ASN A 285 -24.74 -17.63 -16.00
N ALA A 286 -25.75 -17.50 -16.86
CA ALA A 286 -26.54 -16.27 -17.03
C ALA A 286 -27.27 -15.82 -15.75
N LEU A 287 -27.76 -16.76 -14.94
CA LEU A 287 -28.46 -16.47 -13.68
C LEU A 287 -27.52 -15.78 -12.70
N ARG A 288 -26.28 -16.26 -12.57
CA ARG A 288 -25.30 -15.64 -11.65
C ARG A 288 -24.85 -14.25 -12.11
N LYS A 289 -24.67 -14.03 -13.42
CA LYS A 289 -24.44 -12.68 -13.97
C LYS A 289 -25.60 -11.74 -13.65
N LEU A 290 -26.84 -12.21 -13.73
CA LEU A 290 -28.02 -11.44 -13.34
C LEU A 290 -28.02 -11.15 -11.83
N THR A 291 -27.72 -12.15 -10.98
CA THR A 291 -27.63 -11.93 -9.53
C THR A 291 -26.57 -10.90 -9.17
N TRP A 292 -25.40 -10.94 -9.79
CA TRP A 292 -24.34 -9.95 -9.58
C TRP A 292 -24.80 -8.56 -10.00
N ARG A 293 -25.49 -8.42 -11.13
CA ARG A 293 -26.07 -7.14 -11.57
C ARG A 293 -27.09 -6.61 -10.56
N MET A 294 -27.95 -7.48 -10.01
CA MET A 294 -28.92 -7.09 -8.99
C MET A 294 -28.23 -6.66 -7.68
N GLN A 295 -27.25 -7.42 -7.21
CA GLN A 295 -26.47 -7.10 -6.00
C GLN A 295 -25.71 -5.79 -6.16
N ARG A 296 -25.09 -5.57 -7.33
CA ARG A 296 -24.44 -4.30 -7.66
C ARG A 296 -25.44 -3.14 -7.65
N SER A 297 -26.61 -3.30 -8.26
CA SER A 297 -27.66 -2.27 -8.24
C SER A 297 -28.15 -1.97 -6.82
N GLN A 298 -28.30 -3.00 -5.99
CA GLN A 298 -28.65 -2.83 -4.56
C GLN A 298 -27.55 -2.11 -3.79
N PHE A 299 -26.28 -2.44 -4.03
CA PHE A 299 -25.13 -1.76 -3.43
C PHE A 299 -25.12 -0.27 -3.78
N ILE A 300 -25.28 0.05 -5.06
CA ILE A 300 -25.34 1.43 -5.55
C ILE A 300 -26.53 2.18 -4.93
N LEU A 301 -27.73 1.58 -4.94
CA LEU A 301 -28.93 2.19 -4.37
C LEU A 301 -28.79 2.42 -2.86
N GLY A 302 -28.24 1.45 -2.13
CA GLY A 302 -27.99 1.56 -0.70
C GLY A 302 -27.06 2.72 -0.34
N TYR A 303 -26.03 2.95 -1.17
CA TYR A 303 -25.15 4.10 -1.03
C TYR A 303 -25.87 5.44 -1.25
N PHE A 304 -26.66 5.56 -2.34
CA PHE A 304 -27.44 6.77 -2.59
C PHE A 304 -28.44 7.06 -1.48
N LEU A 305 -29.12 6.03 -0.97
CA LEU A 305 -30.01 6.16 0.18
C LEU A 305 -29.23 6.67 1.41
N LYS A 306 -28.13 6.03 1.81
CA LYS A 306 -27.31 6.52 2.95
C LYS A 306 -26.90 7.98 2.80
N LYS A 307 -26.53 8.41 1.59
CA LYS A 307 -26.14 9.81 1.28
C LYS A 307 -27.31 10.79 1.33
N ILE A 308 -28.51 10.38 0.90
CA ILE A 308 -29.73 11.19 1.02
C ILE A 308 -30.10 11.31 2.51
N TRP A 309 -30.08 10.21 3.24
CA TRP A 309 -30.37 10.17 4.67
C TRP A 309 -29.37 11.00 5.49
N SER A 310 -28.07 10.99 5.16
CA SER A 310 -27.09 11.85 5.82
C SER A 310 -27.29 13.34 5.54
N LYS A 311 -27.82 13.70 4.36
CA LYS A 311 -28.20 15.08 4.03
C LYS A 311 -29.50 15.52 4.72
N LEU A 312 -30.44 14.61 4.92
CA LEU A 312 -31.70 14.88 5.62
C LEU A 312 -31.54 14.99 7.15
N LYS A 313 -30.51 14.36 7.74
CA LYS A 313 -30.16 14.49 9.16
C LYS A 313 -29.39 15.76 9.53
N PHE A 314 -29.18 16.70 8.61
CA PHE A 314 -28.70 18.04 8.96
C PHE A 314 -29.85 18.85 9.58
N GLU A 315 -29.94 18.83 10.92
CA GLU A 315 -30.61 19.89 11.68
C GLU A 315 -29.89 21.24 11.44
N PRO A 316 -30.59 22.39 11.56
CA PRO A 316 -30.00 23.70 11.33
C PRO A 316 -28.86 23.94 12.32
N ARG A 317 -27.73 24.47 11.83
CA ARG A 317 -26.60 24.90 12.67
C ARG A 317 -27.11 25.75 13.83
N GLN A 318 -27.00 25.25 15.06
CA GLN A 318 -26.79 26.15 16.19
C GLN A 318 -25.44 26.81 15.96
N THR A 319 -25.48 28.12 15.77
CA THR A 319 -24.31 28.99 15.68
C THR A 319 -23.48 28.86 16.96
N LEU A 320 -22.36 28.15 16.91
CA LEU A 320 -21.26 28.37 17.84
C LEU A 320 -20.35 29.45 17.22
N PRO A 321 -19.86 30.44 18.00
CA PRO A 321 -19.16 31.59 17.45
C PRO A 321 -17.72 31.25 17.05
N GLY A 322 -17.28 31.81 15.92
CA GLY A 322 -15.90 32.27 15.72
C GLY A 322 -14.88 31.26 15.19
N TRP A 323 -14.96 30.91 13.91
CA TRP A 323 -13.78 30.53 13.09
C TRP A 323 -14.00 31.09 11.68
N GLU A 324 -13.70 32.37 11.49
CA GLU A 324 -13.60 32.97 10.15
C GLU A 324 -12.33 32.47 9.47
N ARG A 325 -12.54 31.85 8.31
CA ARG A 325 -11.51 31.43 7.38
C ARG A 325 -10.94 32.72 6.75
N LYS A 326 -9.71 33.10 7.10
CA LYS A 326 -8.99 34.14 6.34
C LYS A 326 -8.75 33.61 4.93
N GLU A 327 -9.58 34.08 4.00
CA GLU A 327 -9.26 34.06 2.58
C GLU A 327 -8.03 34.94 2.37
N LEU A 328 -6.91 34.31 1.99
CA LEU A 328 -5.79 35.01 1.39
C LEU A 328 -6.27 35.53 0.04
N LYS A 329 -6.62 36.82 0.01
CA LYS A 329 -6.69 37.59 -1.23
C LYS A 329 -5.27 37.70 -1.79
N SER A 330 -5.11 37.22 -3.01
CA SER A 330 -4.03 37.62 -3.90
C SER A 330 -4.19 39.11 -4.24
N ASP A 331 -3.21 39.92 -3.85
CA ASP A 331 -2.96 41.24 -4.44
C ASP A 331 -1.44 41.44 -4.46
N GLY A 332 -0.89 41.66 -5.65
CA GLY A 332 0.52 42.02 -5.88
C GLY A 332 1.21 41.18 -6.95
#